data_AF-A0A183EZF3-F1
#
_entry.id   AF-A0A183EZF3-F1
#
_cell.length_a   1.000
_cell.length_b   1.000
_cell.length_c   1.000
_cell.angle_alpha   90.00
_cell.angle_beta   90.00
_cell.angle_gamma   90.00
#
_symmetry.space_group_name_H-M   'P 1'
#
loop_
_entity.id
_entity.type
_entity.pdbx_description
1 polymer ?
#
loop_
_entity_poly.entity_id
_entity_poly.type
_entity_poly.pdbx_seq_one_letter_code
_entity_poly.pdbx_strand_id
1 'polypeptide(L)' 'LGFHPHGVQGRAFVDGSITQDINDINNIYQVVGSDKLVVLKRREASSAADMCDLCILTGHESTLAG' A
#
# COMPACT_ATOMS: atom_id res chain seq x y z
N LEU A 1 -8.93 2.79 -1.64
CA LEU A 1 -7.86 1.85 -1.21
C LEU A 1 -8.22 1.32 0.16
N GLY A 2 -8.07 0.02 0.40
CA GLY A 2 -8.13 -0.60 1.71
C GLY A 2 -6.75 -1.11 2.10
N PHE A 3 -6.29 -0.77 3.31
CA PHE A 3 -4.98 -1.18 3.81
C PHE A 3 -5.12 -2.35 4.78
N HIS A 4 -4.17 -3.27 4.74
CA HIS A 4 -4.05 -4.39 5.67
C HIS A 4 -2.58 -4.56 6.06
N PRO A 5 -2.27 -5.35 7.11
CA PRO A 5 -0.89 -5.46 7.61
C PRO A 5 0.12 -5.83 6.51
N HIS A 6 -0.27 -6.66 5.54
CA HIS A 6 0.63 -7.13 4.49
C HIS A 6 0.56 -6.33 3.18
N GLY A 7 -0.12 -5.19 3.15
CA GLY A 7 -0.14 -4.32 1.98
C GLY A 7 -1.45 -3.57 1.77
N VAL A 8 -1.90 -3.51 0.53
CA VAL A 8 -3.00 -2.64 0.11
C VAL A 8 -3.79 -3.26 -1.04
N GLN A 9 -5.10 -3.04 -1.01
CA GLN A 9 -6.01 -3.42 -2.08
C GLN A 9 -6.78 -2.20 -2.61
N GLY A 10 -6.72 -1.98 -3.91
CA GLY A 10 -7.53 -1.01 -4.63
C GLY A 10 -8.68 -1.70 -5.34
N ARG A 11 -9.85 -1.07 -5.30
CA ARG A 11 -11.05 -1.55 -6.00
C ARG A 11 -11.62 -0.43 -6.85
N ALA A 12 -12.05 -0.76 -8.06
CA ALA A 12 -12.76 0.16 -8.93
C ALA A 12 -14.13 0.50 -8.32
N PHE A 13 -14.51 1.77 -8.37
CA PHE A 13 -15.81 2.22 -7.83
C PHE A 13 -17.00 1.70 -8.64
N VAL A 14 -16.80 1.42 -9.93
CA VAL A 14 -17.88 1.10 -10.87
C VAL A 14 -18.42 -0.31 -10.72
N ASP A 15 -17.55 -1.29 -10.46
CA ASP A 15 -17.90 -2.71 -10.44
C ASP A 15 -17.28 -3.46 -9.25
N GLY A 16 -16.47 -2.79 -8.43
CA GLY A 16 -15.77 -3.41 -7.30
C GLY A 16 -14.58 -4.29 -7.68
N SER A 17 -14.21 -4.36 -8.96
CA SER A 17 -13.08 -5.14 -9.44
C SER A 17 -11.78 -4.68 -8.79
N ILE A 18 -10.91 -5.64 -8.44
CA ILE A 18 -9.62 -5.34 -7.83
C ILE A 18 -8.70 -4.71 -8.88
N THR A 19 -8.28 -3.47 -8.66
CA THR A 19 -7.39 -2.71 -9.55
C THR A 19 -5.94 -2.71 -9.07
N GLN A 20 -5.74 -2.92 -7.78
CA GLN A 20 -4.43 -2.98 -7.15
C GLN A 20 -4.47 -4.05 -6.05
N ASP A 21 -3.47 -4.90 -6.01
CA ASP A 21 -3.34 -5.94 -4.99
C ASP A 21 -1.86 -6.08 -4.62
N ILE A 22 -1.48 -5.50 -3.48
CA ILE A 22 -0.14 -5.63 -2.92
C ILE A 22 -0.26 -6.50 -1.68
N ASN A 23 0.38 -7.66 -1.70
CA ASN A 23 0.41 -8.59 -0.58
C ASN A 23 1.83 -9.13 -0.38
N ASP A 24 2.51 -8.59 0.62
CA ASP A 24 3.86 -8.94 1.03
C ASP A 24 3.86 -9.45 2.47
N ILE A 25 3.89 -10.78 2.58
CA ILE A 25 3.77 -11.49 3.87
C ILE A 25 4.99 -11.31 4.78
N ASN A 26 6.13 -10.91 4.21
CA ASN A 26 7.36 -10.74 4.97
C ASN A 26 7.38 -9.42 5.74
N ASN A 27 6.48 -8.50 5.43
CA ASN A 27 6.45 -7.17 6.00
C ASN A 27 5.09 -6.82 6.58
N ILE A 28 5.13 -5.89 7.53
CA ILE A 28 3.98 -5.22 8.13
C ILE A 28 4.03 -3.76 7.73
N TYR A 29 2.94 -3.27 7.17
CA TYR A 29 2.73 -1.91 6.71
C TYR A 29 1.72 -1.20 7.60
N GLN A 30 2.06 0.02 8.02
CA GLN A 30 1.16 0.89 8.79
C GLN A 30 1.07 2.25 8.10
N VAL A 31 -0.15 2.73 7.86
CA VAL A 31 -0.36 4.08 7.32
C VAL A 31 0.03 5.10 8.39
N VAL A 32 0.92 6.03 8.03
CA VAL A 32 1.33 7.14 8.90
C VAL A 32 0.86 8.51 8.38
N GLY A 33 0.48 8.60 7.11
CA GLY A 33 -0.11 9.80 6.51
C GLY A 33 -0.75 9.50 5.14
N SER A 34 -1.77 10.27 4.76
CA SER A 34 -2.56 9.99 3.54
C SER A 34 -3.19 11.22 2.89
N ASP A 35 -2.57 12.41 3.02
CA ASP A 35 -3.14 13.65 2.47
C ASP A 35 -3.05 13.69 0.93
N LYS A 36 -1.87 14.03 0.39
CA LYS A 36 -1.62 13.99 -1.08
C LYS A 36 -1.00 12.67 -1.53
N LEU A 37 -0.21 12.07 -0.67
CA LEU A 37 0.48 10.81 -0.88
C LEU A 37 0.19 9.92 0.32
N VAL A 38 0.16 8.61 0.08
CA VAL A 38 0.09 7.64 1.16
C VAL A 38 1.51 7.32 1.59
N VAL A 39 1.79 7.54 2.87
CA VAL A 39 3.07 7.23 3.50
C VAL A 39 2.85 6.05 4.43
N LEU A 40 3.68 5.02 4.27
CA LEU A 40 3.64 3.78 5.01
C LEU A 40 4.92 3.63 5.83
N LYS A 41 4.79 3.20 7.08
CA LYS A 41 5.88 2.60 7.85
C LYS A 41 5.94 1.12 7.50
N ARG A 42 7.10 0.62 7.07
CA ARG A 42 7.36 -0.80 6.81
C ARG A 42 8.27 -1.38 7.90
N ARG A 43 7.91 -2.56 8.41
CA ARG A 43 8.78 -3.37 9.27
C ARG A 43 8.71 -4.82 8.83
N GLU A 44 9.80 -5.56 8.93
CA GLU A 44 9.77 -7.00 8.73
C GLU A 44 8.84 -7.68 9.76
N ALA A 45 8.02 -8.61 9.30
CA ALA A 45 7.05 -9.31 10.14
C ALA A 45 7.72 -10.23 11.17
N SER A 46 8.89 -10.77 10.85
CA SER A 46 9.67 -11.69 11.69
C SER A 46 10.64 -10.98 12.64
N SER A 47 10.91 -9.69 12.45
CA SER A 47 11.92 -8.97 13.20
C SER A 47 11.34 -8.28 14.43
N ALA A 48 11.94 -8.55 15.59
CA ALA A 48 11.63 -7.83 16.84
C ALA A 48 12.34 -6.47 16.94
N ALA A 49 13.17 -6.12 15.95
CA ALA A 49 13.88 -4.86 15.91
C ALA A 49 12.91 -3.70 15.64
N ASP A 50 13.17 -2.54 16.26
CA ASP A 50 12.39 -1.32 16.03
C ASP A 50 12.78 -0.62 14.71
N MET A 51 13.74 -1.18 13.96
CA MET A 51 14.15 -0.65 12.66
C MET A 51 12.99 -0.76 11.67
N CYS A 52 12.63 0.38 11.09
CA CYS A 52 11.53 0.49 10.15
C CYS A 52 11.92 1.43 9.01
N ASP A 53 11.42 1.11 7.82
CA ASP A 53 11.57 1.95 6.64
C ASP A 53 10.32 2.82 6.45
N LEU A 54 10.51 3.93 5.73
CA LEU A 54 9.40 4.74 5.23
C LEU A 54 9.20 4.45 3.75
N CYS A 55 7.98 4.09 3.36
CA CYS A 55 7.60 3.83 1.99
C CYS A 55 6.54 4.86 1.54
N ILE A 56 6.59 5.25 0.27
CA ILE A 56 5.60 6.14 -0.33
C ILE A 56 4.84 5.33 -1.38
N LEU A 57 3.53 5.28 -1.23
CA LEU A 57 2.64 4.68 -2.22
C LEU A 57 2.08 5.77 -3.12
N THR A 58 2.50 5.73 -4.39
CA THR A 58 2.03 6.64 -5.44
C THR A 58 1.06 5.90 -6.37
N GLY A 59 0.07 6.62 -6.90
CA GLY A 59 -0.76 6.10 -7.98
C GLY A 59 -0.03 6.20 -9.32
N HIS A 60 -0.24 5.22 -10.20
CA HIS A 60 0.06 5.36 -11.62
C HIS A 60 -1.26 5.64 -12.35
N GLU A 61 -1.43 6.83 -12.91
CA GLU A 61 -2.48 7.04 -13.89
C GLU A 61 -2.04 6.30 -15.16
N SER A 62 -2.74 5.23 -15.54
CA SER A 62 -2.56 4.65 -16.86
C SER A 62 -2.97 5.72 -17.86
N THR A 63 -2.00 6.33 -18.54
CA THR A 63 -2.27 7.14 -19.72
C THR A 63 -2.90 6.21 -20.76
N LEU A 64 -4.22 6.22 -20.87
CA LEU A 64 -4.90 5.72 -22.06
C LEU A 64 -4.39 6.59 -23.21
N ALA A 65 -3.40 6.08 -23.95
CA ALA A 65 -3.11 6.57 -25.28
C ALA A 65 -4.39 6.33 -26.09
N GLY A 66 -5.06 7.43 -26.45
CA GLY A 66 -6.24 7.43 -27.30
C GLY A 66 -5.98 6.97 -28.71
#